data_AF-G1KG08-F1
#
_entry.id   AF-G1KG08-F1
#
_cell.length_a   1.000
_cell.length_b   1.000
_cell.length_c   1.000
_cell.angle_alpha   90.00
_cell.angle_beta   90.00
_cell.angle_gamma   90.00
#
_symmetry.space_group_name_H-M   'P 1'
#
loop_
_entity.id
_entity.type
_entity.pdbx_description
1 polymer ?
#
loop_
_entity_poly.entity_id
_entity_poly.type
_entity_poly.pdbx_seq_one_letter_code
_entity_poly.pdbx_strand_id
1 'polypeptide(L)'
;MKRYLPVARQHFLAALASTSVVVKSICAVVLLLYLLSFAVDTVFALGVTPGFLFPPNFWVWTLATHCVAETHLWDVGLSLATVVAAGRLLEPLWGALELLIFFAVVNISVGLLGALAYLLSYVALFDLSYLFTVRIHGMLGFLGGVLVALKQTMGDRTVLKIPQVRMKVVPMLLLLLLAVLRLTTLIASNVLASYGFGVLSSWIYLRFYQRHSRGRGDMSDHFAFATFFPEILQPVVGLLANLVHSLLVKVKVCRKTVKRYDVGAPSSITISLPGTDPQDAERRRQLALKALNERLKRVEDQSAWPSMEEDEEEDSMKADDPLLPEKSRDTLTAGKAANQESSLITFEDAPSQL
;
A
#
# COMPACT_ATOMS: atom_id res chain seq x y z
N MET A 1 28.43 6.24 -31.45
CA MET A 1 28.47 5.51 -30.16
C MET A 1 29.37 6.13 -29.07
N LYS A 2 30.51 6.78 -29.38
CA LYS A 2 31.46 7.30 -28.35
C LYS A 2 30.99 8.51 -27.49
N ARG A 3 29.98 9.28 -27.92
CA ARG A 3 29.47 10.46 -27.17
C ARG A 3 28.43 10.14 -26.08
N TYR A 4 27.75 9.00 -26.13
CA TYR A 4 26.71 8.64 -25.16
C TYR A 4 27.28 7.96 -23.89
N LEU A 5 28.45 7.33 -23.98
CA LEU A 5 29.13 6.71 -22.86
C LEU A 5 29.51 7.68 -21.73
N PRO A 6 30.11 8.86 -21.98
CA PRO A 6 30.42 9.80 -20.90
C PRO A 6 29.16 10.36 -20.23
N VAL A 7 28.09 10.62 -21.00
CA VAL A 7 26.81 11.12 -20.49
C VAL A 7 26.10 10.04 -19.65
N ALA A 8 26.05 8.80 -20.14
CA ALA A 8 25.51 7.67 -19.39
C ALA A 8 26.30 7.41 -18.10
N ARG A 9 27.63 7.51 -18.15
CA ARG A 9 28.50 7.39 -16.97
C ARG A 9 28.24 8.51 -15.97
N GLN A 10 28.04 9.74 -16.41
CA GLN A 10 27.69 10.87 -15.54
C GLN A 10 26.33 10.68 -14.90
N HIS A 11 25.31 10.26 -15.65
CA HIS A 11 24.00 9.95 -15.08
C HIS A 11 24.04 8.78 -14.10
N PHE A 12 24.85 7.75 -14.36
CA PHE A 12 25.03 6.61 -13.46
C PHE A 12 25.83 6.97 -12.20
N LEU A 13 26.88 7.79 -12.32
CA LEU A 13 27.66 8.24 -11.17
C LEU A 13 26.87 9.25 -10.32
N ALA A 14 26.15 10.18 -10.94
CA ALA A 14 25.16 11.00 -10.24
C ALA A 14 24.07 10.12 -9.60
N ALA A 15 23.74 9.00 -10.25
CA ALA A 15 22.80 8.04 -9.70
C ALA A 15 23.26 7.39 -8.42
N LEU A 16 24.51 6.91 -8.42
CA LEU A 16 25.14 6.27 -7.28
C LEU A 16 25.52 7.28 -6.18
N ALA A 17 25.84 8.53 -6.55
CA ALA A 17 26.18 9.56 -5.58
C ALA A 17 24.97 9.92 -4.71
N SER A 18 23.78 9.99 -5.32
CA SER A 18 22.53 10.36 -4.63
C SER A 18 21.90 9.21 -3.83
N THR A 19 22.42 7.99 -3.88
CA THR A 19 21.87 6.86 -3.10
C THR A 19 22.37 6.89 -1.66
N SER A 20 21.57 6.28 -0.78
CA SER A 20 21.87 6.22 0.65
C SER A 20 23.08 5.36 0.99
N VAL A 21 23.52 5.53 2.24
CA VAL A 21 24.60 4.74 2.84
C VAL A 21 24.24 3.25 2.88
N VAL A 22 22.97 2.90 3.10
CA VAL A 22 22.49 1.51 3.14
C VAL A 22 22.62 0.84 1.78
N VAL A 23 22.20 1.52 0.71
CA VAL A 23 22.31 1.01 -0.67
C VAL A 23 23.78 0.86 -1.05
N LYS A 24 24.61 1.85 -0.71
CA LYS A 24 26.06 1.81 -0.96
C LYS A 24 26.73 0.68 -0.21
N SER A 25 26.36 0.41 1.04
CA SER A 25 26.95 -0.67 1.83
C SER A 25 26.58 -2.04 1.28
N ILE A 26 25.31 -2.26 0.91
CA ILE A 26 24.88 -3.52 0.28
C ILE A 26 25.62 -3.74 -1.04
N CYS A 27 25.70 -2.72 -1.89
CA CYS A 27 26.46 -2.80 -3.15
C CYS A 27 27.95 -3.11 -2.93
N ALA A 28 28.58 -2.47 -1.94
CA ALA A 28 29.96 -2.72 -1.58
C ALA A 28 30.17 -4.17 -1.08
N VAL A 29 29.25 -4.70 -0.29
CA VAL A 29 29.30 -6.09 0.19
C VAL A 29 29.18 -7.08 -0.96
N VAL A 30 28.23 -6.88 -1.89
CA VAL A 30 28.08 -7.74 -3.08
C VAL A 30 29.37 -7.74 -3.92
N LEU A 31 29.95 -6.57 -4.17
CA LEU A 31 31.21 -6.46 -4.92
C LEU A 31 32.38 -7.14 -4.19
N LEU A 32 32.50 -6.92 -2.88
CA LEU A 32 33.55 -7.53 -2.07
C LEU A 32 33.44 -9.06 -2.08
N LEU A 33 32.24 -9.61 -1.87
CA LEU A 33 32.02 -11.05 -1.86
C LEU A 33 32.21 -11.68 -3.25
N TYR A 34 31.87 -10.96 -4.31
CA TYR A 34 32.17 -11.39 -5.67
C TYR A 34 33.69 -11.44 -5.93
N LEU A 35 34.43 -10.41 -5.51
CA LEU A 35 35.89 -10.41 -5.60
C LEU A 35 36.51 -11.55 -4.77
N LEU A 36 35.96 -11.81 -3.58
CA LEU A 36 36.38 -12.92 -2.73
C LEU A 36 36.04 -14.29 -3.35
N SER A 37 35.00 -14.37 -4.18
CA SER A 37 34.62 -15.59 -4.90
C SER A 37 35.70 -16.11 -5.85
N PHE A 38 36.67 -15.26 -6.25
CA PHE A 38 37.82 -15.71 -7.05
C PHE A 38 38.88 -16.44 -6.23
N ALA A 39 38.93 -16.19 -4.91
CA ALA A 39 39.90 -16.79 -4.01
C ALA A 39 39.33 -17.99 -3.24
N VAL A 40 38.04 -17.93 -2.88
CA VAL A 40 37.38 -18.91 -2.02
C VAL A 40 35.97 -19.19 -2.55
N ASP A 41 35.48 -20.42 -2.39
CA ASP A 41 34.08 -20.79 -2.66
C ASP A 41 33.11 -20.11 -1.68
N THR A 42 32.82 -18.83 -1.90
CA THR A 42 31.94 -18.01 -1.05
C THR A 42 30.52 -18.58 -0.99
N VAL A 43 30.02 -19.16 -2.08
CA VAL A 43 28.69 -19.80 -2.14
C VAL A 43 28.59 -21.00 -1.20
N PHE A 44 29.67 -21.74 -0.97
CA PHE A 44 29.63 -22.88 -0.06
C PHE A 44 29.39 -22.42 1.39
N ALA A 45 30.09 -21.38 1.84
CA ALA A 45 30.00 -20.90 3.22
C ALA A 45 28.80 -19.97 3.48
N LEU A 46 28.35 -19.21 2.47
CA LEU A 46 27.34 -18.16 2.63
C LEU A 46 25.98 -18.51 2.01
N GLY A 47 25.93 -19.45 1.08
CA GLY A 47 24.70 -19.91 0.45
C GLY A 47 23.88 -20.80 1.37
N VAL A 48 22.54 -20.75 1.25
CA VAL A 48 21.67 -21.65 2.02
C VAL A 48 21.74 -23.03 1.37
N THR A 49 22.35 -23.97 2.10
CA THR A 49 22.28 -25.39 1.80
C THR A 49 21.26 -26.01 2.76
N PRO A 50 20.11 -26.52 2.27
CA PRO A 50 19.02 -26.99 3.12
C PRO A 50 19.48 -28.00 4.19
N GLY A 51 20.42 -28.89 3.87
CA GLY A 51 20.94 -29.90 4.80
C GLY A 51 21.78 -29.38 5.95
N PHE A 52 22.44 -28.23 5.78
CA PHE A 52 23.28 -27.63 6.85
C PHE A 52 22.53 -26.65 7.73
N LEU A 53 21.29 -26.29 7.35
CA LEU A 53 20.41 -25.46 8.19
C LEU A 53 19.89 -26.25 9.40
N PHE A 54 19.68 -27.55 9.24
CA PHE A 54 19.21 -28.47 10.27
C PHE A 54 20.37 -29.03 11.11
N PRO A 55 20.09 -29.62 12.29
CA PRO A 55 21.13 -30.30 13.09
C PRO A 55 21.90 -31.31 12.22
N PRO A 56 23.24 -31.44 12.38
CA PRO A 56 24.06 -30.93 13.49
C PRO A 56 24.74 -29.56 13.28
N ASN A 57 24.77 -29.02 12.05
CA ASN A 57 25.63 -27.88 11.73
C ASN A 57 25.02 -26.50 12.05
N PHE A 58 23.70 -26.34 11.98
CA PHE A 58 22.96 -25.10 12.30
C PHE A 58 23.54 -23.82 11.65
N TRP A 59 23.72 -23.82 10.34
CA TRP A 59 24.24 -22.67 9.59
C TRP A 59 23.19 -21.56 9.40
N VAL A 60 22.66 -21.00 10.48
CA VAL A 60 21.55 -20.03 10.48
C VAL A 60 21.93 -18.71 9.80
N TRP A 61 23.21 -18.31 9.85
CA TRP A 61 23.68 -17.09 9.19
C TRP A 61 23.46 -17.11 7.67
N THR A 62 23.43 -18.30 7.05
CA THR A 62 23.20 -18.46 5.60
C THR A 62 21.87 -17.87 5.16
N LEU A 63 20.86 -17.87 6.05
CA LEU A 63 19.56 -17.25 5.78
C LEU A 63 19.67 -15.74 5.51
N ALA A 64 20.66 -15.06 6.09
CA ALA A 64 20.91 -13.65 5.84
C ALA A 64 21.95 -13.45 4.73
N THR A 65 23.01 -14.27 4.68
CA THR A 65 24.16 -14.03 3.82
C THR A 65 23.99 -14.49 2.37
N HIS A 66 23.08 -15.43 2.09
CA HIS A 66 22.96 -15.99 0.74
C HIS A 66 22.59 -14.96 -0.34
N CYS A 67 21.88 -13.91 0.04
CA CYS A 67 21.38 -12.89 -0.90
C CYS A 67 22.49 -12.03 -1.52
N VAL A 68 23.65 -11.94 -0.87
CA VAL A 68 24.80 -11.14 -1.32
C VAL A 68 25.90 -11.97 -1.98
N ALA A 69 25.73 -13.30 -2.03
CA ALA A 69 26.68 -14.21 -2.64
C ALA A 69 26.33 -14.46 -4.12
N GLU A 70 27.10 -13.85 -5.02
CA GLU A 70 26.97 -14.00 -6.47
C GLU A 70 28.21 -14.62 -7.08
N THR A 71 28.04 -15.47 -8.10
CA THR A 71 29.13 -16.16 -8.81
C THR A 71 29.43 -15.59 -10.18
N HIS A 72 28.41 -15.06 -10.85
CA HIS A 72 28.54 -14.59 -12.21
C HIS A 72 28.47 -13.07 -12.30
N LEU A 73 29.24 -12.49 -13.21
CA LEU A 73 29.31 -11.05 -13.40
C LEU A 73 27.94 -10.43 -13.78
N TRP A 74 27.14 -11.14 -14.57
CA TRP A 74 25.80 -10.67 -14.96
C TRP A 74 24.84 -10.66 -13.76
N ASP A 75 24.96 -11.64 -12.85
CA ASP A 75 24.15 -11.69 -11.63
C ASP A 75 24.53 -10.55 -10.69
N VAL A 76 25.83 -10.27 -10.54
CA VAL A 76 26.31 -9.06 -9.81
C VAL A 76 25.74 -7.78 -10.43
N GLY A 77 25.78 -7.66 -11.76
CA GLY A 77 25.22 -6.51 -12.46
C GLY A 77 23.72 -6.33 -12.20
N LEU A 78 22.96 -7.43 -12.24
CA LEU A 78 21.53 -7.45 -11.95
C LEU A 78 21.25 -7.10 -10.48
N SER A 79 22.04 -7.63 -9.55
CA SER A 79 21.91 -7.39 -8.11
C SER A 79 22.22 -5.94 -7.76
N LEU A 80 23.28 -5.36 -8.31
CA LEU A 80 23.57 -3.93 -8.16
C LEU A 80 22.48 -3.05 -8.74
N ALA A 81 21.99 -3.37 -9.95
CA ALA A 81 20.89 -2.63 -10.57
C ALA A 81 19.62 -2.68 -9.71
N THR A 82 19.32 -3.86 -9.14
CA THR A 82 18.16 -4.06 -8.26
C THR A 82 18.25 -3.23 -7.00
N VAL A 83 19.40 -3.27 -6.30
CA VAL A 83 19.59 -2.54 -5.04
C VAL A 83 19.61 -1.02 -5.28
N VAL A 84 20.23 -0.56 -6.38
CA VAL A 84 20.19 0.85 -6.77
C VAL A 84 18.77 1.29 -7.15
N ALA A 85 18.03 0.48 -7.90
CA ALA A 85 16.63 0.78 -8.23
C ALA A 85 15.76 0.87 -6.97
N ALA A 86 15.93 -0.06 -6.03
CA ALA A 86 15.24 -0.02 -4.74
C ALA A 86 15.60 1.25 -3.94
N GLY A 87 16.89 1.60 -3.88
CA GLY A 87 17.38 2.80 -3.23
C GLY A 87 16.83 4.11 -3.82
N ARG A 88 16.63 4.17 -5.14
CA ARG A 88 16.17 5.41 -5.78
C ARG A 88 14.65 5.54 -5.84
N LEU A 89 13.95 4.42 -5.95
CA LEU A 89 12.51 4.41 -6.18
C LEU A 89 11.70 4.13 -4.91
N LEU A 90 12.21 3.30 -4.00
CA LEU A 90 11.50 2.89 -2.79
C LEU A 90 11.98 3.65 -1.55
N GLU A 91 13.27 3.92 -1.44
CA GLU A 91 13.82 4.59 -0.26
C GLU A 91 13.23 5.98 0.01
N PRO A 92 13.02 6.87 -0.99
CA PRO A 92 12.40 8.17 -0.72
C PRO A 92 10.95 8.06 -0.23
N LEU A 93 10.27 6.95 -0.51
CA LEU A 93 8.88 6.71 -0.14
C LEU A 93 8.76 6.10 1.26
N TRP A 94 9.71 5.24 1.65
CA TRP A 94 9.62 4.45 2.89
C TRP A 94 10.63 4.89 3.96
N GLY A 95 11.72 5.52 3.56
CA GLY A 95 12.91 5.75 4.37
C GLY A 95 13.91 4.60 4.33
N ALA A 96 15.17 4.89 4.67
CA ALA A 96 16.28 3.94 4.65
C ALA A 96 16.07 2.73 5.57
N LEU A 97 15.49 2.97 6.76
CA LEU A 97 15.28 1.93 7.77
C LEU A 97 14.24 0.91 7.31
N GLU A 98 13.08 1.36 6.81
CA GLU A 98 12.04 0.46 6.31
C GLU A 98 12.51 -0.30 5.06
N LEU A 99 13.33 0.31 4.20
CA LEU A 99 13.97 -0.40 3.09
C LEU A 99 14.91 -1.51 3.58
N LEU A 100 15.69 -1.26 4.63
CA LEU A 100 16.57 -2.27 5.22
C LEU A 100 15.77 -3.41 5.88
N ILE A 101 14.68 -3.09 6.59
CA ILE A 101 13.77 -4.11 7.14
C ILE A 101 13.18 -4.94 6.01
N PHE A 102 12.69 -4.31 4.95
CA PHE A 102 12.14 -4.99 3.79
C PHE A 102 13.18 -5.94 3.17
N PHE A 103 14.40 -5.46 2.96
CA PHE A 103 15.51 -6.27 2.46
C PHE A 103 15.79 -7.49 3.35
N ALA A 104 15.88 -7.29 4.67
CA ALA A 104 16.15 -8.37 5.61
C ALA A 104 15.01 -9.40 5.65
N VAL A 105 13.76 -8.93 5.76
CA VAL A 105 12.58 -9.81 5.87
C VAL A 105 12.40 -10.63 4.61
N VAL A 106 12.51 -10.04 3.42
CA VAL A 106 12.35 -10.76 2.14
C VAL A 106 13.44 -11.81 2.00
N ASN A 107 14.71 -11.45 2.19
CA ASN A 107 15.81 -12.41 2.01
C ASN A 107 15.76 -13.55 3.03
N ILE A 108 15.56 -13.26 4.31
CA ILE A 108 15.42 -14.31 5.34
C ILE A 108 14.24 -15.23 5.02
N SER A 109 13.11 -14.67 4.58
CA SER A 109 11.95 -15.46 4.18
C SER A 109 12.23 -16.34 2.96
N VAL A 110 12.97 -15.84 1.97
CA VAL A 110 13.38 -16.61 0.78
C VAL A 110 14.28 -17.77 1.18
N GLY A 111 15.29 -17.53 2.01
CA GLY A 111 16.18 -18.58 2.50
C GLY A 111 15.43 -19.66 3.29
N LEU A 112 14.52 -19.25 4.17
CA LEU A 112 13.74 -20.17 5.01
C LEU A 112 12.72 -20.98 4.19
N LEU A 113 11.91 -20.31 3.36
CA LEU A 113 10.92 -20.97 2.51
C LEU A 113 11.59 -21.87 1.46
N GLY A 114 12.73 -21.43 0.91
CA GLY A 114 13.52 -22.22 0.00
C GLY A 114 14.07 -23.48 0.66
N ALA A 115 14.69 -23.36 1.84
CA ALA A 115 15.18 -24.52 2.60
C ALA A 115 14.05 -25.49 2.94
N LEU A 116 12.90 -24.98 3.37
CA LEU A 116 11.72 -25.80 3.67
C LEU A 116 11.16 -26.49 2.42
N ALA A 117 11.11 -25.80 1.27
CA ALA A 117 10.63 -26.37 0.02
C ALA A 117 11.54 -27.50 -0.49
N TYR A 118 12.86 -27.34 -0.39
CA TYR A 118 13.80 -28.40 -0.75
C TYR A 118 13.82 -29.54 0.25
N LEU A 119 13.59 -29.27 1.54
CA LEU A 119 13.36 -30.33 2.53
C LEU A 119 12.11 -31.15 2.18
N LEU A 120 10.99 -30.49 1.86
CA LEU A 120 9.76 -31.18 1.44
C LEU A 120 9.96 -31.96 0.15
N SER A 121 10.74 -31.42 -0.79
CA SER A 121 11.10 -32.12 -2.03
C SER A 121 11.93 -33.36 -1.74
N TYR A 122 12.89 -33.28 -0.81
CA TYR A 122 13.63 -34.44 -0.32
C TYR A 122 12.72 -35.48 0.33
N VAL A 123 11.79 -35.07 1.20
CA VAL A 123 10.85 -36.02 1.84
C VAL A 123 9.95 -36.70 0.81
N ALA A 124 9.59 -36.02 -0.28
CA ALA A 124 8.74 -36.57 -1.32
C ALA A 124 9.49 -37.49 -2.31
N LEU A 125 10.73 -37.16 -2.67
CA LEU A 125 11.50 -37.87 -3.70
C LEU A 125 12.59 -38.80 -3.13
N PHE A 126 12.92 -38.66 -1.84
CA PHE A 126 14.01 -39.34 -1.14
C PHE A 126 15.40 -39.18 -1.77
N ASP A 127 15.62 -38.08 -2.51
CA ASP A 127 16.90 -37.78 -3.17
C ASP A 127 17.71 -36.73 -2.39
N LEU A 128 18.87 -37.14 -1.87
CA LEU A 128 19.79 -36.31 -1.09
C LEU A 128 20.36 -35.13 -1.89
N SER A 129 20.31 -35.15 -3.23
CA SER A 129 20.77 -34.05 -4.05
C SER A 129 20.01 -32.75 -3.76
N TYR A 130 18.73 -32.82 -3.42
CA TYR A 130 17.95 -31.62 -3.03
C TYR A 130 18.43 -30.99 -1.72
N LEU A 131 19.07 -31.78 -0.84
CA LEU A 131 19.44 -31.33 0.48
C LEU A 131 20.89 -30.80 0.54
N PHE A 132 21.82 -31.44 -0.18
CA PHE A 132 23.25 -31.12 -0.11
C PHE A 132 23.85 -30.56 -1.40
N THR A 133 23.23 -30.80 -2.56
CA THR A 133 23.76 -30.31 -3.85
C THR A 133 23.14 -28.98 -4.24
N VAL A 134 21.85 -28.79 -3.97
CA VAL A 134 21.17 -27.53 -4.29
C VAL A 134 21.54 -26.46 -3.27
N ARG A 135 22.10 -25.36 -3.78
CA ARG A 135 22.48 -24.18 -2.98
C ARG A 135 21.65 -22.99 -3.44
N ILE A 136 20.99 -22.34 -2.49
CA ILE A 136 20.25 -21.10 -2.73
C ILE A 136 21.21 -19.95 -2.46
N HIS A 137 21.42 -19.11 -3.48
CA HIS A 137 22.22 -17.89 -3.37
C HIS A 137 21.71 -16.85 -4.37
N GLY A 138 22.22 -15.63 -4.23
CA GLY A 138 21.95 -14.51 -5.11
C GLY A 138 20.77 -13.64 -4.68
N MET A 139 20.74 -12.41 -5.19
CA MET A 139 19.77 -11.37 -4.85
C MET A 139 18.45 -11.51 -5.62
N LEU A 140 18.29 -12.57 -6.41
CA LEU A 140 17.15 -12.72 -7.32
C LEU A 140 15.80 -12.78 -6.58
N GLY A 141 15.77 -13.35 -5.37
CA GLY A 141 14.59 -13.30 -4.52
C GLY A 141 14.21 -11.86 -4.15
N PHE A 142 15.20 -11.04 -3.81
CA PHE A 142 14.97 -9.62 -3.54
C PHE A 142 14.54 -8.84 -4.79
N LEU A 143 15.04 -9.17 -6.00
CA LEU A 143 14.54 -8.60 -7.24
C LEU A 143 13.03 -8.83 -7.40
N GLY A 144 12.56 -10.06 -7.14
CA GLY A 144 11.13 -10.35 -7.12
C GLY A 144 10.37 -9.45 -6.15
N GLY A 145 10.92 -9.22 -4.96
CA GLY A 145 10.33 -8.31 -3.99
C GLY A 145 10.32 -6.84 -4.42
N VAL A 146 11.40 -6.36 -5.04
CA VAL A 146 11.47 -4.99 -5.57
C VAL A 146 10.45 -4.78 -6.67
N LEU A 147 10.24 -5.75 -7.57
CA LEU A 147 9.21 -5.64 -8.62
C LEU A 147 7.79 -5.58 -8.04
N VAL A 148 7.51 -6.35 -6.99
CA VAL A 148 6.24 -6.27 -6.26
C VAL A 148 6.06 -4.91 -5.59
N ALA A 149 7.10 -4.39 -4.95
CA ALA A 149 7.09 -3.06 -4.35
C ALA A 149 6.90 -1.94 -5.38
N LEU A 150 7.54 -2.06 -6.56
CA LEU A 150 7.37 -1.11 -7.66
C LEU A 150 5.95 -1.14 -8.22
N LYS A 151 5.31 -2.30 -8.29
CA LYS A 151 3.88 -2.36 -8.63
C LYS A 151 3.02 -1.58 -7.62
N GLN A 152 3.31 -1.70 -6.33
CA GLN A 152 2.57 -0.98 -5.28
C GLN A 152 2.74 0.54 -5.41
N THR A 153 3.95 1.02 -5.70
CA THR A 153 4.26 2.46 -5.72
C THR A 153 3.96 3.14 -7.05
N MET A 154 4.16 2.44 -8.17
CA MET A 154 4.00 3.01 -9.52
C MET A 154 2.61 2.75 -10.14
N GLY A 155 1.78 1.91 -9.53
CA GLY A 155 0.43 1.61 -10.02
C GLY A 155 0.44 1.01 -11.43
N ASP A 156 -0.47 1.49 -12.31
CA ASP A 156 -0.69 0.94 -13.66
C ASP A 156 0.17 1.63 -14.75
N ARG A 157 1.32 2.21 -14.39
CA ARG A 157 2.25 2.80 -15.37
C ARG A 157 2.73 1.75 -16.37
N THR A 158 2.71 2.10 -17.65
CA THR A 158 3.25 1.28 -18.74
C THR A 158 4.77 1.33 -18.72
N VAL A 159 5.43 0.18 -18.54
CA VAL A 159 6.89 0.05 -18.49
C VAL A 159 7.46 -0.06 -19.89
N LEU A 160 6.83 -0.89 -20.74
CA LEU A 160 7.13 -0.96 -22.16
C LEU A 160 5.93 -0.45 -22.94
N LYS A 161 6.18 0.44 -23.90
CA LYS A 161 5.16 0.92 -24.84
C LYS A 161 4.91 -0.08 -25.97
N ILE A 162 5.91 -0.89 -26.33
CA ILE A 162 5.84 -1.86 -27.43
C ILE A 162 6.70 -3.09 -27.07
N PRO A 163 6.12 -4.26 -26.75
CA PRO A 163 4.69 -4.52 -26.46
C PRO A 163 4.20 -3.77 -25.20
N GLN A 164 2.90 -3.46 -25.11
CA GLN A 164 2.30 -2.73 -23.98
C GLN A 164 2.33 -3.57 -22.69
N VAL A 165 3.42 -3.47 -21.92
CA VAL A 165 3.58 -4.17 -20.65
C VAL A 165 3.34 -3.18 -19.51
N ARG A 166 2.28 -3.41 -18.74
CA ARG A 166 1.93 -2.67 -17.53
C ARG A 166 2.79 -3.16 -16.36
N MET A 167 3.23 -2.27 -15.45
CA MET A 167 4.05 -2.66 -14.29
C MET A 167 3.38 -3.77 -13.46
N LYS A 168 2.05 -3.80 -13.41
CA LYS A 168 1.30 -4.82 -12.66
C LYS A 168 1.58 -6.26 -13.07
N VAL A 169 1.87 -6.52 -14.34
CA VAL A 169 2.14 -7.90 -14.84
C VAL A 169 3.63 -8.25 -14.83
N VAL A 170 4.51 -7.27 -14.66
CA VAL A 170 5.97 -7.48 -14.75
C VAL A 170 6.48 -8.55 -13.77
N PRO A 171 6.10 -8.54 -12.47
CA PRO A 171 6.58 -9.56 -11.54
C PRO A 171 6.22 -10.99 -11.98
N MET A 172 5.02 -11.17 -12.50
CA MET A 172 4.52 -12.49 -12.92
C MET A 172 4.99 -12.90 -14.30
N LEU A 173 5.20 -11.94 -15.20
CA LEU A 173 5.77 -12.20 -16.51
C LEU A 173 7.22 -12.68 -16.38
N LEU A 174 8.00 -12.09 -15.47
CA LEU A 174 9.34 -12.59 -15.16
C LEU A 174 9.30 -13.96 -14.46
N LEU A 175 8.34 -14.22 -13.56
CA LEU A 175 8.14 -15.56 -13.00
C LEU A 175 7.86 -16.59 -14.10
N LEU A 176 6.97 -16.26 -15.03
CA LEU A 176 6.60 -17.11 -16.15
C LEU A 176 7.81 -17.36 -17.06
N LEU A 177 8.58 -16.31 -17.38
CA LEU A 177 9.81 -16.44 -18.15
C LEU A 177 10.78 -17.42 -17.47
N LEU A 178 11.08 -17.22 -16.18
CA LEU A 178 11.95 -18.12 -15.42
C LEU A 178 11.41 -19.56 -15.36
N ALA A 179 10.09 -19.73 -15.26
CA ALA A 179 9.45 -21.04 -15.29
C ALA A 179 9.61 -21.73 -16.65
N VAL A 180 9.43 -21.01 -17.76
CA VAL A 180 9.65 -21.54 -19.11
C VAL A 180 11.13 -21.91 -19.31
N LEU A 181 12.06 -21.05 -18.91
CA LEU A 181 13.50 -21.35 -18.99
C LEU A 181 13.90 -22.55 -18.12
N ARG A 182 13.20 -22.76 -17.00
CA ARG A 182 13.39 -23.94 -16.16
C ARG A 182 12.86 -25.20 -16.83
N LEU A 183 11.69 -25.14 -17.50
CA LEU A 183 11.13 -26.27 -18.25
C LEU A 183 12.05 -26.71 -19.39
N THR A 184 12.72 -25.77 -20.04
CA THR A 184 13.76 -26.06 -21.06
C THR A 184 15.10 -26.47 -20.44
N THR A 185 15.20 -26.59 -19.11
CA THR A 185 16.41 -26.92 -18.34
C THR A 185 17.60 -25.96 -18.50
N LEU A 186 17.37 -24.77 -19.05
CA LEU A 186 18.41 -23.73 -19.20
C LEU A 186 18.82 -23.13 -17.85
N ILE A 187 17.91 -23.17 -16.86
CA ILE A 187 18.11 -22.57 -15.54
C ILE A 187 17.92 -23.63 -14.45
N ALA A 188 18.70 -23.49 -13.38
CA ALA A 188 18.61 -24.32 -12.18
C ALA A 188 17.33 -24.04 -11.36
N SER A 189 16.86 -25.03 -10.60
CA SER A 189 15.61 -24.92 -9.84
C SER A 189 15.64 -23.87 -8.74
N ASN A 190 16.83 -23.60 -8.18
CA ASN A 190 17.06 -22.60 -7.14
C ASN A 190 16.66 -21.21 -7.60
N VAL A 191 16.97 -20.82 -8.83
CA VAL A 191 16.64 -19.51 -9.41
C VAL A 191 15.12 -19.26 -9.41
N LEU A 192 14.35 -20.23 -9.91
CA LEU A 192 12.88 -20.14 -9.95
C LEU A 192 12.29 -20.09 -8.54
N ALA A 193 12.76 -20.96 -7.64
CA ALA A 193 12.31 -21.01 -6.26
C ALA A 193 12.59 -19.71 -5.52
N SER A 194 13.82 -19.17 -5.61
CA SER A 194 14.23 -17.92 -4.97
C SER A 194 13.36 -16.75 -5.42
N TYR A 195 13.19 -16.58 -6.74
CA TYR A 195 12.38 -15.50 -7.28
C TYR A 195 10.90 -15.63 -6.87
N GLY A 196 10.32 -16.85 -6.98
CA GLY A 196 8.94 -17.11 -6.58
C GLY A 196 8.67 -16.84 -5.10
N PHE A 197 9.54 -17.35 -4.20
CA PHE A 197 9.43 -17.07 -2.77
C PHE A 197 9.69 -15.60 -2.43
N GLY A 198 10.51 -14.91 -3.23
CA GLY A 198 10.74 -13.47 -3.11
C GLY A 198 9.48 -12.65 -3.41
N VAL A 199 8.81 -12.97 -4.52
CA VAL A 199 7.51 -12.37 -4.90
C VAL A 199 6.45 -12.63 -3.83
N LEU A 200 6.34 -13.87 -3.35
CA LEU A 200 5.35 -14.25 -2.34
C LEU A 200 5.61 -13.56 -0.99
N SER A 201 6.85 -13.63 -0.49
CA SER A 201 7.22 -13.04 0.81
C SER A 201 7.09 -11.52 0.80
N SER A 202 7.49 -10.86 -0.29
CA SER A 202 7.30 -9.43 -0.47
C SER A 202 5.83 -9.04 -0.53
N TRP A 203 4.99 -9.78 -1.27
CA TRP A 203 3.55 -9.51 -1.31
C TRP A 203 2.92 -9.61 0.08
N ILE A 204 3.25 -10.65 0.85
CA ILE A 204 2.76 -10.83 2.23
C ILE A 204 3.24 -9.66 3.11
N TYR A 205 4.52 -9.30 3.04
CA TYR A 205 5.07 -8.21 3.83
C TYR A 205 4.39 -6.87 3.52
N LEU A 206 4.27 -6.52 2.25
CA LEU A 206 3.67 -5.24 1.82
C LEU A 206 2.16 -5.19 2.08
N ARG A 207 1.46 -6.32 1.93
CA ARG A 207 0.03 -6.42 2.19
C ARG A 207 -0.30 -6.29 3.69
N PHE A 208 0.47 -6.91 4.58
CA PHE A 208 0.08 -7.09 5.98
C PHE A 208 0.99 -6.41 7.01
N TYR A 209 2.28 -6.24 6.73
CA TYR A 209 3.29 -5.90 7.74
C TYR A 209 3.96 -4.53 7.55
N GLN A 210 4.01 -4.03 6.32
CA GLN A 210 4.67 -2.76 6.01
C GLN A 210 4.12 -1.64 6.90
N ARG A 211 5.01 -0.91 7.56
CA ARG A 211 4.62 0.21 8.40
C ARG A 211 4.40 1.44 7.53
N HIS A 212 3.25 2.08 7.69
CA HIS A 212 2.95 3.36 7.07
C HIS A 212 2.47 4.36 8.11
N SER A 213 2.56 5.65 7.82
CA SER A 213 2.06 6.71 8.70
C SER A 213 0.55 6.58 8.96
N ARG A 214 -0.19 6.02 7.99
CA ARG A 214 -1.65 5.83 8.02
C ARG A 214 -2.10 4.47 8.55
N GLY A 215 -1.19 3.56 8.89
CA GLY A 215 -1.55 2.19 9.31
C GLY A 215 -0.49 1.14 8.99
N ARG A 216 -0.90 -0.14 9.02
CA ARG A 216 -0.04 -1.28 8.64
C ARG A 216 -0.58 -1.96 7.39
N GLY A 217 0.31 -2.19 6.43
CA GLY A 217 0.04 -2.86 5.17
C GLY A 217 -0.82 -2.05 4.20
N ASP A 218 -0.87 -2.51 2.96
CA ASP A 218 -1.80 -2.02 1.95
C ASP A 218 -2.93 -3.03 1.77
N MET A 219 -4.15 -2.68 2.21
CA MET A 219 -5.35 -3.53 2.10
C MET A 219 -6.22 -3.20 0.87
N SER A 220 -5.76 -2.37 -0.06
CA SER A 220 -6.52 -1.98 -1.26
C SER A 220 -6.78 -3.16 -2.21
N ASP A 221 -7.92 -3.21 -2.88
CA ASP A 221 -8.18 -4.27 -3.87
C ASP A 221 -7.24 -4.20 -5.08
N HIS A 222 -6.66 -3.01 -5.34
CA HIS A 222 -5.62 -2.82 -6.36
C HIS A 222 -4.34 -3.63 -6.09
N PHE A 223 -4.00 -3.89 -4.83
CA PHE A 223 -2.84 -4.69 -4.42
C PHE A 223 -3.21 -6.15 -4.05
N ALA A 224 -4.36 -6.65 -4.51
CA ALA A 224 -4.68 -8.07 -4.39
C ALA A 224 -3.72 -8.94 -5.23
N PHE A 225 -3.44 -10.16 -4.78
CA PHE A 225 -2.55 -11.08 -5.51
C PHE A 225 -3.06 -11.40 -6.93
N ALA A 226 -4.38 -11.39 -7.14
CA ALA A 226 -4.98 -11.57 -8.45
C ALA A 226 -4.56 -10.48 -9.46
N THR A 227 -4.39 -9.22 -9.03
CA THR A 227 -4.09 -8.11 -9.96
C THR A 227 -2.68 -8.16 -10.55
N PHE A 228 -1.85 -9.08 -10.08
CA PHE A 228 -0.54 -9.38 -10.69
C PHE A 228 -0.66 -10.18 -11.99
N PHE A 229 -1.83 -10.77 -12.25
CA PHE A 229 -2.10 -11.58 -13.44
C PHE A 229 -2.98 -10.82 -14.44
N PRO A 230 -2.92 -11.19 -15.74
CA PRO A 230 -3.85 -10.70 -16.76
C PRO A 230 -5.31 -10.96 -16.35
N GLU A 231 -6.22 -10.10 -16.80
CA GLU A 231 -7.65 -10.08 -16.39
C GLU A 231 -8.35 -11.45 -16.54
N ILE A 232 -7.96 -12.24 -17.54
CA ILE A 232 -8.50 -13.59 -17.78
C ILE A 232 -8.17 -14.57 -16.63
N LEU A 233 -7.01 -14.44 -16.00
CA LEU A 233 -6.51 -15.35 -14.95
C LEU A 233 -6.91 -14.89 -13.54
N GLN A 234 -7.36 -13.64 -13.38
CA GLN A 234 -7.72 -13.06 -12.09
C GLN A 234 -8.76 -13.85 -11.29
N PRO A 235 -9.86 -14.39 -11.85
CA PRO A 235 -10.84 -15.11 -11.04
C PRO A 235 -10.28 -16.41 -10.44
N VAL A 236 -9.48 -17.16 -11.21
CA VAL A 236 -8.83 -18.40 -10.75
C VAL A 236 -7.81 -18.11 -9.66
N VAL A 237 -6.97 -17.09 -9.90
CA VAL A 237 -5.95 -16.67 -8.94
C VAL A 237 -6.58 -16.04 -7.70
N GLY A 238 -7.69 -15.33 -7.83
CA GLY A 238 -8.43 -14.75 -6.71
C GLY A 238 -8.90 -15.83 -5.73
N LEU A 239 -9.38 -16.96 -6.23
CA LEU A 239 -9.77 -18.10 -5.41
C LEU A 239 -8.57 -18.70 -4.67
N LEU A 240 -7.44 -18.90 -5.37
CA LEU A 240 -6.18 -19.36 -4.77
C LEU A 240 -5.64 -18.38 -3.72
N ALA A 241 -5.69 -17.08 -4.00
CA ALA A 241 -5.25 -16.04 -3.09
C ALA A 241 -6.10 -16.00 -1.81
N ASN A 242 -7.41 -16.22 -1.93
CA ASN A 242 -8.32 -16.33 -0.80
C ASN A 242 -8.05 -17.58 0.05
N LEU A 243 -7.67 -18.70 -0.58
CA LEU A 243 -7.23 -19.90 0.14
C LEU A 243 -5.92 -19.65 0.91
N VAL A 244 -4.93 -19.04 0.25
CA VAL A 244 -3.65 -18.65 0.88
C VAL A 244 -3.90 -17.69 2.03
N HIS A 245 -4.74 -16.67 1.84
CA HIS A 245 -5.13 -15.75 2.91
C HIS A 245 -5.82 -16.46 4.07
N SER A 246 -6.74 -17.38 3.79
CA SER A 246 -7.42 -18.18 4.81
C SER A 246 -6.44 -19.07 5.59
N LEU A 247 -5.46 -19.65 4.90
CA LEU A 247 -4.38 -20.41 5.50
C LEU A 247 -3.50 -19.52 6.40
N LEU A 248 -3.06 -18.36 5.90
CA LEU A 248 -2.25 -17.41 6.67
C LEU A 248 -2.99 -16.85 7.91
N VAL A 249 -4.30 -16.63 7.80
CA VAL A 249 -5.16 -16.25 8.94
C VAL A 249 -5.26 -17.40 9.94
N LYS A 250 -5.39 -18.65 9.46
CA LYS A 250 -5.46 -19.85 10.31
C LYS A 250 -4.14 -20.13 11.04
N VAL A 251 -3.01 -19.84 10.41
CA VAL A 251 -1.67 -19.94 11.01
C VAL A 251 -1.37 -18.73 11.93
N LYS A 252 -2.31 -17.80 12.13
CA LYS A 252 -2.16 -16.56 12.93
C LYS A 252 -1.04 -15.63 12.46
N VAL A 253 -0.49 -15.86 11.27
CA VAL A 253 0.48 -14.98 10.62
C VAL A 253 -0.22 -13.67 10.27
N CYS A 254 -1.42 -13.74 9.66
CA CYS A 254 -2.26 -12.58 9.42
C CYS A 254 -3.27 -12.38 10.56
N ARG A 255 -3.29 -11.20 11.18
CA ARG A 255 -4.41 -10.80 12.05
C ARG A 255 -5.65 -10.57 11.18
N LYS A 256 -6.79 -11.17 11.55
CA LYS A 256 -8.10 -10.83 10.96
C LYS A 256 -8.28 -9.32 11.01
N THR A 257 -8.34 -8.69 9.85
CA THR A 257 -8.57 -7.25 9.75
C THR A 257 -10.00 -6.97 10.19
N VAL A 258 -10.15 -6.30 11.33
CA VAL A 258 -11.40 -5.63 11.67
C VAL A 258 -11.49 -4.48 10.69
N LYS A 259 -12.26 -4.65 9.61
CA LYS A 259 -12.66 -3.52 8.77
C LYS A 259 -13.39 -2.54 9.70
N ARG A 260 -12.72 -1.46 10.09
CA ARG A 260 -13.39 -0.34 10.74
C ARG A 260 -14.22 0.33 9.66
N TYR A 261 -15.46 -0.13 9.52
CA TYR A 261 -16.46 0.62 8.80
C TYR A 261 -16.78 1.82 9.67
N ASP A 262 -16.41 3.00 9.18
CA ASP A 262 -16.82 4.25 9.80
C ASP A 262 -18.33 4.37 9.60
N VAL A 263 -19.09 4.15 10.67
CA VAL A 263 -20.57 4.18 10.70
C VAL A 263 -21.15 5.58 10.47
N GLY A 264 -20.30 6.58 10.18
CA GLY A 264 -20.70 7.95 9.86
C GLY A 264 -21.04 8.20 8.37
N ALA A 265 -20.74 7.28 7.46
CA ALA A 265 -21.11 7.41 6.05
C ALA A 265 -22.31 6.50 5.72
N PRO A 266 -23.35 7.00 5.02
CA PRO A 266 -24.54 6.23 4.68
C PRO A 266 -24.19 5.22 3.60
N SER A 267 -23.59 4.10 3.99
CA SER A 267 -23.49 2.91 3.14
C SER A 267 -24.63 1.97 3.52
N SER A 268 -25.31 1.45 2.49
CA SER A 268 -26.54 0.64 2.52
C SER A 268 -26.37 -0.75 3.14
N ILE A 269 -25.39 -0.94 4.02
CA ILE A 269 -25.09 -2.22 4.64
C ILE A 269 -25.71 -2.22 6.03
N THR A 270 -26.86 -2.88 6.15
CA THR A 270 -27.49 -3.22 7.42
C THR A 270 -26.63 -4.22 8.18
N ILE A 271 -25.72 -3.71 9.02
CA ILE A 271 -24.97 -4.54 9.98
C ILE A 271 -25.94 -4.92 11.11
N SER A 272 -26.53 -6.11 11.03
CA SER A 272 -27.23 -6.71 12.16
C SER A 272 -26.21 -7.13 13.22
N LEU A 273 -26.02 -6.30 14.25
CA LEU A 273 -25.29 -6.73 15.45
C LEU A 273 -26.03 -7.91 16.09
N PRO A 274 -25.34 -9.02 16.44
CA PRO A 274 -25.96 -10.11 17.19
C PRO A 274 -26.43 -9.57 18.55
N GLY A 275 -27.74 -9.58 18.79
CA GLY A 275 -28.36 -9.11 20.03
C GLY A 275 -29.14 -7.79 19.93
N THR A 276 -29.15 -7.12 18.76
CA THR A 276 -30.13 -6.07 18.46
C THR A 276 -31.00 -6.54 17.31
N ASP A 277 -32.17 -7.07 17.66
CA ASP A 277 -33.17 -7.46 16.67
C ASP A 277 -33.52 -6.22 15.82
N PRO A 278 -33.41 -6.26 14.48
CA PRO A 278 -33.77 -5.11 13.62
C PRO A 278 -35.17 -4.56 13.92
N GLN A 279 -36.08 -5.40 14.41
CA GLN A 279 -37.42 -5.00 14.84
C GLN A 279 -37.42 -4.10 16.09
N ASP A 280 -36.53 -4.33 17.04
CA ASP A 280 -36.40 -3.49 18.24
C ASP A 280 -35.73 -2.16 17.94
N ALA A 281 -34.78 -2.13 16.99
CA ALA A 281 -34.19 -0.89 16.50
C ALA A 281 -35.25 -0.02 15.81
N GLU A 282 -36.12 -0.63 14.99
CA GLU A 282 -37.19 0.07 14.30
C GLU A 282 -38.30 0.55 15.26
N ARG A 283 -38.65 -0.27 16.27
CA ARG A 283 -39.58 0.12 17.34
C ARG A 283 -39.07 1.32 18.14
N ARG A 284 -37.78 1.37 18.47
CA ARG A 284 -37.15 2.51 19.16
C ARG A 284 -37.11 3.77 18.29
N ARG A 285 -36.85 3.62 16.99
CA ARG A 285 -36.91 4.74 16.02
C ARG A 285 -38.31 5.33 15.93
N GLN A 286 -39.34 4.49 15.84
CA GLN A 286 -40.74 4.95 15.78
C GLN A 286 -41.18 5.66 17.06
N LEU A 287 -40.75 5.18 18.24
CA LEU A 287 -40.99 5.86 19.52
C LEU A 287 -40.31 7.23 19.58
N ALA A 288 -39.06 7.32 19.10
CA ALA A 288 -38.33 8.58 19.03
C ALA A 288 -38.98 9.58 18.06
N LEU A 289 -39.45 9.12 16.89
CA LEU A 289 -40.17 9.96 15.93
C LEU A 289 -41.52 10.45 16.49
N LYS A 290 -42.25 9.59 17.21
CA LYS A 290 -43.49 9.99 17.89
C LYS A 290 -43.23 11.02 18.98
N ALA A 291 -42.21 10.82 19.81
CA ALA A 291 -41.83 11.77 20.85
C ALA A 291 -41.36 13.11 20.26
N LEU A 292 -40.68 13.09 19.11
CA LEU A 292 -40.28 14.30 18.40
C LEU A 292 -41.49 15.03 17.82
N ASN A 293 -42.40 14.32 17.14
CA ASN A 293 -43.62 14.91 16.59
C ASN A 293 -44.53 15.48 17.69
N GLU A 294 -44.60 14.84 18.86
CA GLU A 294 -45.35 15.38 20.00
C GLU A 294 -44.72 16.67 20.53
N ARG A 295 -43.38 16.73 20.61
CA ARG A 295 -42.68 17.98 20.97
C ARG A 295 -42.88 19.07 19.92
N LEU A 296 -42.79 18.71 18.64
CA LEU A 296 -42.95 19.64 17.52
C LEU A 296 -44.38 20.20 17.50
N LYS A 297 -45.38 19.34 17.71
CA LYS A 297 -46.78 19.74 17.85
C LYS A 297 -47.02 20.60 19.09
N ARG A 298 -46.40 20.30 20.24
CA ARG A 298 -46.49 21.18 21.43
C ARG A 298 -45.86 22.54 21.21
N VAL A 299 -44.78 22.62 20.43
CA VAL A 299 -44.17 23.90 20.05
C VAL A 299 -45.06 24.64 19.05
N GLU A 300 -45.68 23.94 18.10
CA GLU A 300 -46.64 24.50 17.13
C GLU A 300 -47.91 25.03 17.83
N ASP A 301 -48.46 24.28 18.78
CA ASP A 301 -49.58 24.69 19.65
C ASP A 301 -49.21 25.88 20.56
N GLN A 302 -47.93 26.01 20.96
CA GLN A 302 -47.43 27.19 21.68
C GLN A 302 -47.13 28.38 20.76
N SER A 303 -47.05 28.17 19.44
CA SER A 303 -46.77 29.21 18.44
C SER A 303 -48.05 29.89 17.94
N ALA A 304 -49.23 29.34 18.24
CA ALA A 304 -50.51 29.98 18.00
C ALA A 304 -50.75 31.08 19.06
N TRP A 305 -50.15 32.26 18.84
CA TRP A 305 -50.49 33.47 19.58
C TRP A 305 -51.98 33.80 19.36
N PRO A 306 -52.76 34.12 20.41
CA PRO A 306 -54.16 34.52 20.22
C PRO A 306 -54.22 35.80 19.39
N SER A 307 -54.88 35.75 18.22
CA SER A 307 -55.29 36.96 17.52
C SER A 307 -56.32 37.67 18.38
N MET A 308 -55.95 38.86 18.87
CA MET A 308 -56.85 39.79 19.52
C MET A 308 -57.88 40.22 18.47
N GLU A 309 -59.12 39.77 18.60
CA GLU A 309 -60.25 40.28 17.81
C GLU A 309 -60.45 41.75 18.21
N GLU A 310 -60.07 42.66 17.31
CA GLU A 310 -60.49 44.06 17.35
C GLU A 310 -61.92 44.12 16.82
N ASP A 311 -62.90 44.20 17.73
CA ASP A 311 -64.26 44.59 17.37
C ASP A 311 -64.29 46.12 17.18
N GLU A 312 -64.35 46.52 15.91
CA GLU A 312 -64.69 47.87 15.46
C GLU A 312 -66.19 48.11 15.71
N GLU A 313 -66.54 48.97 16.67
CA GLU A 313 -67.84 49.66 16.69
C GLU A 313 -67.63 51.18 16.69
N GLU A 314 -68.01 51.80 15.57
CA GLU A 314 -68.18 53.24 15.40
C GLU A 314 -69.34 53.76 16.27
N ASP A 315 -69.14 54.82 17.05
CA ASP A 315 -70.15 55.87 17.14
C ASP A 315 -69.56 57.26 17.51
N SER A 316 -70.26 58.27 17.00
CA SER A 316 -69.84 59.66 16.76
C SER A 316 -70.10 60.64 17.91
N MET A 317 -69.26 61.70 18.06
CA MET A 317 -69.65 63.13 18.02
C MET A 317 -68.66 64.14 18.66
N LYS A 318 -68.34 65.20 17.88
CA LYS A 318 -68.09 66.65 18.17
C LYS A 318 -66.88 67.07 19.04
N ALA A 319 -65.89 67.78 18.48
CA ALA A 319 -65.73 69.26 18.27
C ALA A 319 -64.54 69.72 19.17
N ASP A 320 -63.59 70.61 18.85
CA ASP A 320 -63.43 71.73 17.91
C ASP A 320 -61.93 71.88 17.49
N ASP A 321 -61.75 72.67 16.43
CA ASP A 321 -60.58 73.10 15.61
C ASP A 321 -59.45 73.90 16.36
N PRO A 322 -58.41 74.51 15.69
CA PRO A 322 -57.39 74.03 14.75
C PRO A 322 -55.94 74.42 15.20
N LEU A 323 -54.89 74.03 14.45
CA LEU A 323 -53.79 74.90 13.93
C LEU A 323 -52.52 74.10 13.53
N LEU A 324 -52.12 74.26 12.26
CA LEU A 324 -50.82 73.94 11.62
C LEU A 324 -49.69 74.86 12.18
N PRO A 325 -48.36 74.61 12.01
CA PRO A 325 -47.75 74.21 10.72
C PRO A 325 -46.46 73.35 10.69
N GLU A 326 -46.27 72.75 9.51
CA GLU A 326 -45.04 72.54 8.70
C GLU A 326 -43.62 72.40 9.33
N LYS A 327 -43.01 71.24 9.00
CA LYS A 327 -41.74 71.07 8.24
C LYS A 327 -40.40 70.81 8.97
N SER A 328 -39.73 69.75 8.43
CA SER A 328 -38.28 69.49 8.28
C SER A 328 -37.48 69.07 9.53
N ARG A 329 -36.94 67.83 9.53
CA ARG A 329 -35.55 67.44 9.16
C ARG A 329 -34.51 68.08 10.08
N ASP A 330 -33.49 67.41 10.60
CA ASP A 330 -32.96 66.05 10.57
C ASP A 330 -31.90 66.02 11.70
N THR A 331 -31.34 64.84 11.95
CA THR A 331 -29.94 64.59 12.34
C THR A 331 -29.55 64.29 13.80
N LEU A 332 -29.15 63.01 13.95
CA LEU A 332 -27.83 62.52 14.40
C LEU A 332 -27.46 62.73 15.88
N THR A 333 -27.18 61.69 16.66
CA THR A 333 -25.88 60.97 16.75
C THR A 333 -25.97 60.11 18.03
N ALA A 334 -25.21 59.04 18.32
CA ALA A 334 -24.24 58.18 17.66
C ALA A 334 -23.89 57.05 18.68
N GLY A 335 -23.43 55.88 18.21
CA GLY A 335 -22.59 54.98 19.00
C GLY A 335 -22.97 53.48 19.02
N LYS A 336 -22.16 52.47 18.68
CA LYS A 336 -20.96 52.23 17.86
C LYS A 336 -20.66 50.70 17.90
N ALA A 337 -20.29 50.15 16.74
CA ALA A 337 -19.44 48.95 16.47
C ALA A 337 -19.87 47.52 16.89
N ALA A 338 -19.87 46.58 15.93
CA ALA A 338 -18.71 45.69 15.65
C ALA A 338 -18.98 44.67 14.49
N ASN A 339 -18.05 44.65 13.52
CA ASN A 339 -17.53 43.53 12.70
C ASN A 339 -18.43 42.39 12.21
N GLN A 340 -18.42 42.10 10.89
CA GLN A 340 -17.51 41.09 10.28
C GLN A 340 -17.80 40.91 8.77
N GLU A 341 -16.84 41.30 7.92
CA GLU A 341 -16.76 40.98 6.48
C GLU A 341 -16.01 39.66 6.23
N SER A 342 -16.26 39.08 5.05
CA SER A 342 -15.44 38.16 4.20
C SER A 342 -16.21 36.90 3.81
N SER A 343 -16.13 36.36 2.58
CA SER A 343 -15.63 36.82 1.28
C SER A 343 -16.08 35.77 0.25
N LEU A 344 -16.53 36.20 -0.93
CA LEU A 344 -16.90 35.35 -2.07
C LEU A 344 -15.78 35.48 -3.12
N ILE A 345 -15.13 34.37 -3.51
CA ILE A 345 -14.01 34.36 -4.45
C ILE A 345 -14.51 33.94 -5.84
N THR A 346 -14.31 34.83 -6.83
CA THR A 346 -14.47 34.59 -8.27
C THR A 346 -13.09 34.32 -8.88
N PHE A 347 -13.01 33.34 -9.79
CA PHE A 347 -11.79 32.97 -10.53
C PHE A 347 -11.63 33.83 -11.79
N GLU A 348 -10.44 34.37 -12.02
CA GLU A 348 -10.05 35.05 -13.26
C GLU A 348 -8.68 34.54 -13.76
N ASP A 349 -8.52 34.61 -15.07
CA ASP A 349 -7.58 33.93 -15.97
C ASP A 349 -6.07 34.12 -15.71
N ALA A 350 -5.28 33.13 -16.13
CA ALA A 350 -3.82 33.20 -16.24
C ALA A 350 -3.37 33.25 -17.71
N PRO A 351 -2.43 34.13 -18.10
CA PRO A 351 -1.89 34.16 -19.46
C PRO A 351 -0.68 33.23 -19.64
N SER A 352 -0.55 32.72 -20.86
CA SER A 352 0.55 31.93 -21.41
C SER A 352 1.83 32.75 -21.63
N GLN A 353 2.98 32.23 -21.20
CA GLN A 353 4.30 32.67 -21.66
C GLN A 353 5.19 31.46 -21.97
N LEU A 354 5.79 31.58 -23.15
CA LEU A 354 6.87 30.90 -23.86
C LEU A 354 7.85 30.00 -23.07
#